data_AF-A0A381W127-F1
#
_entry.id   AF-A0A381W127-F1
#
_cell.length_a   1.000
_cell.length_b   1.000
_cell.length_c   1.000
_cell.angle_alpha   90.00
_cell.angle_beta   90.00
_cell.angle_gamma   90.00
#
_symmetry.space_group_name_H-M   'P 1'
#
loop_
_entity.id
_entity.type
_entity.pdbx_description
1 polymer ?
#
loop_
_entity_poly.entity_id
_entity_poly.type
_entity_poly.pdbx_seq_one_letter_code
_entity_poly.pdbx_strand_id
1 'polypeptide(L)'
;MKMPEPDRDILDRSDEIISDLKTIISRVPSEGLNAGTIIYDDVSLRAYECDGLSAYCQRPMVVVLPNSTAQVSEVLRYCHDNGIK
;
A
#
# COMPACT_ATOMS: atom_id res chain seq x y z
N MET A 1 -11.09 -6.59 20.63
CA MET A 1 -10.78 -5.23 20.11
C MET A 1 -11.52 -5.08 18.79
N LYS A 2 -12.18 -3.94 18.52
CA LYS A 2 -12.84 -3.70 17.22
C LYS A 2 -11.86 -2.92 16.35
N MET A 3 -11.63 -3.35 15.12
CA MET A 3 -10.86 -2.57 14.15
C MET A 3 -11.60 -1.24 13.86
N PRO A 4 -10.86 -0.13 13.62
CA PRO A 4 -11.47 1.11 13.19
C PRO A 4 -12.19 0.92 11.86
N GLU A 5 -13.27 1.68 11.65
CA GLU A 5 -13.96 1.69 10.36
C GLU A 5 -13.02 2.27 9.29
N PRO A 6 -12.93 1.66 8.09
CA PRO A 6 -12.17 2.21 6.99
C PRO A 6 -12.64 3.61 6.59
N ASP A 7 -11.70 4.46 6.23
CA ASP A 7 -11.98 5.80 5.72
C ASP A 7 -12.54 5.71 4.29
N ARG A 8 -13.80 6.13 4.11
CA ARG A 8 -14.48 6.02 2.82
C ARG A 8 -13.93 6.97 1.76
N ASP A 9 -13.48 8.15 2.15
CA ASP A 9 -12.95 9.13 1.20
C ASP A 9 -11.66 8.62 0.53
N ILE A 10 -10.87 7.84 1.29
CA ILE A 10 -9.68 7.15 0.75
C ILE A 10 -10.09 6.00 -0.17
N LEU A 11 -11.06 5.18 0.25
CA LEU A 11 -11.51 4.02 -0.55
C LEU A 11 -12.13 4.44 -1.88
N ASP A 12 -12.88 5.54 -1.91
CA ASP A 12 -13.51 6.08 -3.12
C ASP A 12 -12.46 6.58 -4.13
N ARG A 13 -11.26 6.92 -3.67
CA ARG A 13 -10.11 7.32 -4.50
C ARG A 13 -9.06 6.21 -4.70
N SER A 14 -9.41 4.97 -4.38
CA SER A 14 -8.48 3.82 -4.42
C SER A 14 -7.76 3.66 -5.77
N ASP A 15 -8.47 3.79 -6.89
CA ASP A 15 -7.89 3.65 -8.22
C ASP A 15 -6.84 4.73 -8.53
N GLU A 16 -7.09 5.99 -8.14
CA GLU A 16 -6.16 7.11 -8.25
C GLU A 16 -4.88 6.82 -7.43
N ILE A 17 -5.07 6.44 -6.17
CA ILE A 17 -3.99 6.10 -5.24
C ILE A 17 -3.12 4.96 -5.78
N ILE A 18 -3.75 3.89 -6.29
CA ILE A 18 -3.02 2.75 -6.86
C ILE A 18 -2.22 3.18 -8.09
N SER A 19 -2.78 4.05 -8.94
CA SER A 19 -2.09 4.59 -10.12
C SER A 19 -0.86 5.43 -9.71
N ASP A 20 -1.02 6.33 -8.75
CA ASP A 20 0.07 7.18 -8.28
C ASP A 20 1.20 6.37 -7.63
N LEU A 21 0.85 5.38 -6.80
CA LEU A 21 1.82 4.49 -6.17
C LEU A 21 2.57 3.65 -7.21
N LYS A 22 1.92 3.19 -8.29
CA LYS A 22 2.60 2.54 -9.43
C LYS A 22 3.62 3.47 -10.07
N THR A 23 3.25 4.72 -10.31
CA THR A 23 4.15 5.73 -10.87
C THR A 23 5.33 6.01 -9.95
N ILE A 24 5.11 6.14 -8.64
CA ILE A 24 6.16 6.33 -7.63
C ILE A 24 7.15 5.17 -7.65
N ILE A 25 6.65 3.93 -7.58
CA ILE A 25 7.50 2.74 -7.54
C ILE A 25 8.29 2.57 -8.83
N SER A 26 7.69 2.90 -9.97
CA SER A 26 8.35 2.77 -11.28
C SER A 26 9.39 3.87 -11.55
N ARG A 27 9.20 5.08 -11.01
CA ARG A 27 10.10 6.22 -11.24
C ARG A 27 11.29 6.28 -10.28
N VAL A 28 11.10 5.86 -9.03
CA VAL A 28 12.14 5.96 -8.01
C VAL A 28 13.06 4.75 -8.11
N PRO A 29 14.40 4.94 -8.17
CA PRO A 29 15.35 3.84 -8.32
C PRO A 29 15.21 2.78 -7.21
N SER A 30 15.30 1.52 -7.62
CA SER A 30 15.41 0.36 -6.70
C SER A 30 16.88 0.10 -6.34
N GLU A 31 17.13 -0.67 -5.28
CA GLU A 31 18.49 -1.02 -4.85
C GLU A 31 18.77 -2.51 -5.12
N GLY A 32 19.79 -2.81 -5.92
CA GLY A 32 20.12 -4.19 -6.31
C GLY A 32 19.40 -4.65 -7.57
N LEU A 33 19.08 -5.94 -7.65
CA LEU A 33 18.54 -6.58 -8.88
C LEU A 33 17.01 -6.63 -8.95
N ASN A 34 16.31 -6.30 -7.85
CA ASN A 34 14.87 -6.40 -7.77
C ASN A 34 14.22 -5.04 -7.97
N ALA A 35 13.02 -5.02 -8.54
CA ALA A 35 12.20 -3.82 -8.60
C ALA A 35 11.26 -3.75 -7.37
N GLY A 36 10.88 -2.55 -6.98
CA GLY A 36 9.73 -2.36 -6.10
C GLY A 36 8.46 -2.90 -6.76
N THR A 37 7.51 -3.40 -5.96
CA THR A 37 6.27 -4.02 -6.45
C THR A 37 5.05 -3.44 -5.74
N ILE A 38 3.90 -3.47 -6.42
CA ILE A 38 2.60 -3.10 -5.86
C ILE A 38 1.59 -4.22 -6.09
N ILE A 39 0.81 -4.53 -5.05
CA ILE A 39 -0.19 -5.59 -5.03
C ILE A 39 -1.54 -4.94 -4.78
N TYR A 40 -2.49 -5.19 -5.67
CA TYR A 40 -3.83 -4.60 -5.61
C TYR A 40 -4.92 -5.57 -6.12
N ASP A 41 -4.58 -6.80 -6.49
CA ASP A 41 -5.56 -7.81 -6.88
C ASP A 41 -6.13 -8.53 -5.64
N ASP A 42 -7.40 -8.94 -5.72
CA ASP A 42 -8.15 -9.52 -4.61
C ASP A 42 -7.46 -10.74 -3.99
N VAL A 43 -6.88 -11.61 -4.83
CA VAL A 43 -6.32 -12.89 -4.40
C VAL A 43 -5.03 -12.67 -3.62
N SER A 44 -4.11 -11.86 -4.15
CA SER A 44 -2.84 -11.59 -3.48
C SER A 44 -3.02 -10.76 -2.21
N LEU A 45 -4.01 -9.85 -2.16
CA LEU A 45 -4.29 -9.05 -0.95
C LEU A 45 -4.75 -9.89 0.25
N ARG A 46 -5.31 -11.09 0.04
CA ARG A 46 -5.69 -12.00 1.14
C ARG A 46 -4.49 -12.44 1.97
N ALA A 47 -3.30 -12.50 1.37
CA ALA A 47 -2.08 -12.82 2.13
C ALA A 47 -1.74 -11.75 3.19
N TYR A 48 -2.34 -10.56 3.09
CA TYR A 48 -2.11 -9.41 3.96
C TYR A 48 -3.34 -9.02 4.79
N GLU A 49 -4.36 -9.88 4.86
CA GLU A 49 -5.59 -9.55 5.59
C GLU A 49 -5.45 -9.67 7.11
N CYS A 50 -4.43 -10.37 7.59
CA CYS A 50 -4.22 -10.71 9.00
C CYS A 50 -2.80 -10.33 9.42
N ASP A 51 -2.64 -9.79 10.63
CA ASP A 51 -1.37 -9.33 11.21
C ASP A 51 -0.70 -10.38 12.13
N GLY A 52 -0.99 -11.67 11.90
CA GLY A 52 -0.51 -12.78 12.73
C GLY A 52 -1.47 -13.17 13.85
N LEU A 53 -2.56 -12.43 14.04
CA LEU A 53 -3.65 -12.76 14.94
C LEU A 53 -4.94 -12.96 14.13
N SER A 54 -5.33 -14.22 13.88
CA SER A 54 -6.48 -14.56 13.02
C SER A 54 -7.85 -14.03 13.50
N ALA A 55 -7.93 -13.50 14.72
CA ALA A 55 -9.10 -12.78 15.20
C ALA A 55 -9.24 -11.36 14.60
N TYR A 56 -8.20 -10.84 13.95
CA TYR A 56 -8.12 -9.50 13.38
C TYR A 56 -7.85 -9.59 11.89
N CYS A 57 -8.91 -9.79 11.11
CA CYS A 57 -8.84 -9.80 9.66
C CYS A 57 -9.46 -8.53 9.08
N GLN A 58 -8.66 -7.73 8.40
CA GLN A 58 -9.12 -6.61 7.60
C GLN A 58 -8.28 -6.52 6.33
N ARG A 59 -8.91 -6.75 5.18
CA ARG A 59 -8.21 -6.74 3.91
C ARG A 59 -7.73 -5.31 3.57
N PRO A 60 -6.45 -5.12 3.20
CA PRO A 60 -5.97 -3.84 2.72
C PRO A 60 -6.53 -3.49 1.34
N MET A 61 -6.53 -2.20 1.01
CA MET A 61 -6.85 -1.68 -0.33
C MET A 61 -5.72 -1.97 -1.34
N VAL A 62 -4.47 -1.81 -0.89
CA VAL A 62 -3.27 -1.94 -1.70
C VAL A 62 -2.10 -2.26 -0.78
N VAL A 63 -1.11 -3.01 -1.27
CA VAL A 63 0.15 -3.27 -0.59
C VAL A 63 1.29 -2.83 -1.49
N VAL A 64 2.21 -2.03 -0.95
CA VAL A 64 3.42 -1.59 -1.65
C VAL A 64 4.61 -2.29 -1.02
N LEU A 65 5.48 -2.88 -1.86
CA LEU A 65 6.72 -3.53 -1.47
C LEU A 65 7.90 -2.78 -2.11
N PRO A 66 8.38 -1.70 -1.46
CA PRO A 66 9.57 -0.97 -1.89
C PRO A 66 10.82 -1.86 -1.85
N ASN A 67 11.77 -1.58 -2.73
CA ASN A 67 13.07 -2.22 -2.76
C ASN A 67 14.23 -1.23 -2.46
N SER A 68 13.94 0.04 -2.18
CA SER A 68 14.92 1.02 -1.73
C SER A 68 14.38 1.93 -0.62
N THR A 69 15.29 2.51 0.15
CA THR A 69 14.92 3.50 1.18
C THR A 69 14.33 4.78 0.56
N ALA A 70 14.77 5.14 -0.65
CA ALA A 70 14.21 6.23 -1.43
C ALA A 70 12.75 5.98 -1.81
N GLN A 71 12.41 4.76 -2.25
CA GLN A 71 11.02 4.39 -2.55
C GLN A 71 10.14 4.43 -1.29
N VAL A 72 10.63 3.93 -0.15
CA VAL A 72 9.91 4.03 1.13
C VAL A 72 9.59 5.49 1.46
N SER A 73 10.60 6.36 1.37
CA SER A 73 10.45 7.79 1.68
C SER A 73 9.44 8.49 0.76
N GLU A 74 9.43 8.12 -0.53
CA GLU A 74 8.50 8.66 -1.50
C GLU A 74 7.06 8.23 -1.25
N VAL A 75 6.86 6.94 -0.97
CA VAL A 75 5.54 6.37 -0.66
C VAL A 75 4.98 6.99 0.62
N LEU A 76 5.78 7.08 1.69
CA LEU A 76 5.34 7.66 2.96
C LEU A 76 5.00 9.15 2.80
N ARG A 77 5.77 9.90 2.02
CA ARG A 77 5.44 11.31 1.73
C ARG A 77 4.13 11.44 0.97
N TYR A 78 3.93 10.63 -0.07
CA TYR A 78 2.67 10.61 -0.81
C TYR A 78 1.48 10.28 0.09
N CYS A 79 1.60 9.26 0.96
CA CYS A 79 0.55 8.90 1.90
C CYS A 79 0.22 10.06 2.86
N HIS A 80 1.25 10.69 3.42
CA HIS A 80 1.08 11.86 4.30
C HIS A 80 0.35 13.00 3.59
N ASP A 81 0.80 13.37 2.38
CA ASP A 81 0.24 14.49 1.62
C ASP A 81 -1.21 14.25 1.17
N ASN A 82 -1.62 12.97 1.05
CA ASN A 82 -2.98 12.57 0.71
C ASN A 82 -3.83 12.15 1.92
N GLY A 83 -3.31 12.28 3.15
CA GLY A 83 -4.04 11.93 4.38
C GLY A 83 -4.29 10.42 4.57
N ILE A 84 -3.53 9.57 3.88
CA ILE A 84 -3.63 8.10 3.96
C ILE A 84 -2.98 7.62 5.27
N LYS A 85 -3.69 6.77 6.03
CA LYS A 85 -3.30 6.27 7.36
C LYS A 85 -3.24 4.76 7.40
#